data_AF-A0A838FX42-F1
#
_entry.id   AF-A0A838FX42-F1
#
_cell.length_a   1.000
_cell.length_b   1.000
_cell.length_c   1.000
_cell.angle_alpha   90.00
_cell.angle_beta   90.00
_cell.angle_gamma   90.00
#
_symmetry.space_group_name_H-M   'P 1'
#
loop_
_entity.id
_entity.type
_entity.pdbx_description
1 polymer ?
#
loop_
_entity_poly.entity_id
_entity_poly.type
_entity_poly.pdbx_seq_one_letter_code
_entity_poly.pdbx_strand_id
1 'polypeptide(L)'
;MTDDFDLHGVVGIRLVNASAGDAAKVERQLGPLRAPLHRDPDITIRFVDSATDKPISYAGLEDGGFNDDGFFVLRGKGGVQAKARIPFDRIGHGLEIICERAMPAVPHLLAIINLTALTKGVLPLHATAFTSDSTGVLVTGWAKGGKTESLLACMAEGAHYVGDEWIYLTDDGLMLGLPEPIRLWAWHLQQMSPLLASRPLGDRLRLGTWRRVATLATKAADMSWPGAGLMRKGAPIITRQAYLQVPPAELFGHAAIDLRGNVDAVVLVLNHDSPQIVVEEVDEAEISGRMAASLVDERTDFLAHYHQFRYAFPERANDVIDTASDVERQLLGARLDKRPAVKVLHPYPCDIAALGRTVLSAALDAGRRQ
;
A
#
# COMPACT_ATOMS: atom_id res chain seq x y z
N MET A 1 -11.57 -26.63 4.05
CA MET A 1 -11.97 -25.73 2.95
C MET A 1 -10.75 -24.92 2.59
N THR A 2 -10.31 -24.96 1.35
CA THR A 2 -9.20 -24.13 0.83
C THR A 2 -9.79 -22.81 0.34
N ASP A 3 -9.31 -21.71 0.90
CA ASP A 3 -9.64 -20.36 0.42
C ASP A 3 -8.50 -19.88 -0.48
N ASP A 4 -8.84 -19.40 -1.67
CA ASP A 4 -7.88 -18.98 -2.70
C ASP A 4 -8.07 -17.48 -3.01
N PHE A 5 -6.97 -16.79 -3.30
CA PHE A 5 -6.94 -15.41 -3.78
C PHE A 5 -6.17 -15.36 -5.09
N ASP A 6 -6.71 -14.66 -6.09
CA ASP A 6 -6.08 -14.46 -7.38
C ASP A 6 -5.91 -12.96 -7.67
N LEU A 7 -4.67 -12.49 -7.60
CA LEU A 7 -4.32 -11.12 -7.94
C LEU A 7 -4.22 -11.01 -9.46
N HIS A 8 -5.38 -10.89 -10.10
CA HIS A 8 -5.52 -10.64 -11.54
C HIS A 8 -4.87 -11.70 -12.45
N GLY A 9 -4.70 -12.94 -12.00
CA GLY A 9 -3.95 -13.96 -12.72
C GLY A 9 -2.43 -13.79 -12.61
N VAL A 10 -1.94 -12.76 -11.91
CA VAL A 10 -0.51 -12.51 -11.68
C VAL A 10 -0.01 -13.38 -10.53
N VAL A 11 -0.51 -13.19 -9.31
CA VAL A 11 -0.08 -13.95 -8.12
C VAL A 11 -1.26 -14.72 -7.52
N GLY A 12 -1.11 -16.04 -7.41
CA GLY A 12 -2.08 -16.92 -6.75
C GLY A 12 -1.67 -17.25 -5.31
N ILE A 13 -2.58 -17.06 -4.36
CA ILE A 13 -2.36 -17.34 -2.94
C ILE A 13 -3.38 -18.37 -2.47
N ARG A 14 -2.91 -19.42 -1.79
CA ARG A 14 -3.76 -20.46 -1.20
C ARG A 14 -3.67 -20.45 0.32
N LEU A 15 -4.81 -20.44 0.98
CA LEU A 15 -4.90 -20.58 2.43
C LEU A 15 -5.21 -22.02 2.82
N VAL A 16 -4.38 -22.58 3.69
CA VAL A 16 -4.50 -23.95 4.20
C VAL A 16 -4.79 -23.91 5.69
N ASN A 17 -5.78 -24.70 6.12
CA ASN A 17 -6.28 -24.75 7.50
C ASN A 17 -6.74 -23.39 8.07
N ALA A 18 -7.10 -22.44 7.19
CA ALA A 18 -7.61 -21.14 7.61
C ALA A 18 -9.00 -21.27 8.24
N SER A 19 -9.19 -20.58 9.37
CA SER A 19 -10.54 -20.26 9.84
C SER A 19 -11.12 -19.08 9.03
N ALA A 20 -12.42 -18.83 9.14
CA ALA A 20 -13.03 -17.63 8.54
C ALA A 20 -12.34 -16.33 9.02
N GLY A 21 -11.91 -16.28 10.29
CA GLY A 21 -11.17 -15.15 10.84
C GLY A 21 -9.78 -14.99 10.26
N ASP A 22 -9.10 -16.09 9.91
CA ASP A 22 -7.79 -16.07 9.27
C ASP A 22 -7.88 -15.58 7.82
N ALA A 23 -8.86 -16.09 7.06
CA ALA A 23 -9.13 -15.63 5.72
C ALA A 23 -9.49 -14.13 5.68
N ALA A 24 -10.28 -13.65 6.65
CA ALA A 24 -10.60 -12.24 6.80
C ALA A 24 -9.37 -11.36 7.12
N LYS A 25 -8.31 -11.89 7.75
CA LYS A 25 -7.05 -11.14 7.95
C LYS A 25 -6.34 -10.90 6.62
N VAL A 26 -6.25 -11.94 5.80
CA VAL A 26 -5.64 -11.87 4.47
C VAL A 26 -6.44 -10.94 3.57
N GLU A 27 -7.76 -11.05 3.58
CA GLU A 27 -8.66 -10.16 2.82
C GLU A 27 -8.54 -8.70 3.23
N ARG A 28 -8.29 -8.39 4.51
CA ARG A 28 -8.00 -7.01 4.94
C ARG A 28 -6.68 -6.46 4.40
N GLN A 29 -5.73 -7.32 4.07
CA GLN A 29 -4.44 -6.92 3.49
C GLN A 29 -4.51 -6.80 1.96
N LEU A 30 -5.36 -7.57 1.28
CA LEU A 30 -5.37 -7.66 -0.19
C LEU A 30 -6.64 -7.11 -0.84
N GLY A 31 -7.66 -6.81 -0.04
CA GLY A 31 -9.02 -6.56 -0.52
C GLY A 31 -9.76 -7.84 -0.94
N PRO A 32 -10.98 -7.71 -1.48
CA PRO A 32 -11.90 -8.82 -1.76
C PRO A 32 -11.56 -9.57 -3.07
N LEU A 33 -10.33 -10.05 -3.23
CA LEU A 33 -9.85 -10.76 -4.43
C LEU A 33 -9.93 -12.29 -4.33
N ARG A 34 -10.95 -12.82 -3.64
CA ARG A 34 -11.15 -14.27 -3.54
C ARG A 34 -11.60 -14.85 -4.87
N ALA A 35 -10.84 -15.81 -5.38
CA ALA A 35 -11.18 -16.53 -6.60
C ALA A 35 -10.49 -17.92 -6.60
N PRO A 36 -11.10 -18.96 -7.18
CA PRO A 36 -10.47 -20.27 -7.30
C PRO A 36 -9.18 -20.20 -8.12
N LEU A 37 -8.13 -20.89 -7.68
CA LEU A 37 -6.92 -21.05 -8.48
C LEU A 37 -7.00 -22.31 -9.35
N HIS A 38 -6.88 -22.12 -10.66
CA HIS A 38 -6.79 -23.19 -11.66
C HIS A 38 -5.35 -23.63 -11.96
N ARG A 39 -4.40 -23.16 -11.14
CA ARG A 39 -2.96 -23.45 -11.21
C ARG A 39 -2.42 -23.69 -9.79
N ASP A 40 -1.18 -24.14 -9.70
CA ASP A 40 -0.49 -24.19 -8.40
C ASP A 40 -0.34 -22.78 -7.81
N PRO A 41 -0.53 -22.61 -6.49
CA PRO A 41 -0.37 -21.31 -5.86
C PRO A 41 1.11 -20.91 -5.83
N ASP A 42 1.38 -19.63 -6.05
CA ASP A 42 2.72 -19.07 -5.88
C ASP A 42 3.08 -18.95 -4.40
N ILE A 43 2.07 -18.68 -3.57
CA ILE A 43 2.20 -18.50 -2.12
C ILE A 43 1.16 -19.38 -1.43
N THR A 44 1.61 -20.28 -0.58
CA THR A 44 0.74 -21.00 0.35
C THR A 44 0.88 -20.42 1.75
N ILE A 45 -0.24 -20.15 2.41
CA ILE A 45 -0.26 -19.69 3.81
C ILE A 45 -0.97 -20.75 4.63
N ARG A 46 -0.22 -21.46 5.47
CA ARG A 46 -0.74 -22.48 6.37
C ARG A 46 -0.94 -21.89 7.76
N PHE A 47 -2.18 -21.92 8.24
CA PHE A 47 -2.50 -21.49 9.59
C PHE A 47 -2.38 -22.65 10.58
N VAL A 48 -1.67 -22.40 11.69
CA VAL A 48 -1.39 -23.38 12.75
C VAL A 48 -1.57 -22.75 14.13
N ASP A 49 -1.69 -23.58 15.17
CA ASP A 49 -1.79 -23.08 16.55
C ASP A 49 -0.41 -22.74 17.13
N SER A 50 0.63 -23.52 16.77
CA SER A 50 2.05 -23.28 17.10
C SER A 50 2.89 -23.49 15.86
N ALA A 51 3.76 -22.52 15.52
CA ALA A 51 4.69 -22.64 14.40
C ALA A 51 5.99 -23.39 14.76
N THR A 52 6.31 -23.48 16.04
CA THR A 52 7.46 -24.23 16.58
C THR A 52 7.31 -24.39 18.09
N ASP A 53 7.64 -25.57 18.59
CA ASP A 53 7.73 -25.87 20.03
C ASP A 53 9.19 -25.84 20.53
N LYS A 54 10.16 -25.70 19.61
CA LYS A 54 11.59 -25.57 19.94
C LYS A 54 11.92 -24.14 20.40
N PRO A 55 12.94 -23.98 21.27
CA PRO A 55 13.49 -22.67 21.62
C PRO A 55 13.93 -21.87 20.39
N ILE A 56 13.88 -20.54 20.47
CA ILE A 56 14.24 -19.62 19.40
C ILE A 56 15.47 -18.82 19.83
N SER A 57 16.47 -18.75 18.94
CA SER A 57 17.56 -17.79 19.04
C SER A 57 17.15 -16.48 18.38
N TYR A 58 17.31 -15.35 19.07
CA TYR A 58 16.90 -14.05 18.54
C TYR A 58 17.98 -13.44 17.64
N ALA A 59 17.58 -13.02 16.44
CA ALA A 59 18.39 -12.19 15.56
C ALA A 59 18.08 -10.70 15.76
N GLY A 60 16.84 -10.39 16.16
CA GLY A 60 16.42 -9.09 16.68
C GLY A 60 15.50 -9.30 17.88
N LEU A 61 15.76 -8.61 19.00
CA LEU A 61 15.01 -8.79 20.24
C LEU A 61 13.52 -8.52 20.00
N GLU A 62 12.69 -9.56 20.16
CA GLU A 62 11.23 -9.56 19.94
C GLU A 62 10.74 -9.27 18.50
N ASP A 63 11.64 -9.21 17.52
CA ASP A 63 11.29 -8.90 16.12
C ASP A 63 11.47 -10.12 15.20
N GLY A 64 12.64 -10.77 15.27
CA GLY A 64 12.95 -11.95 14.47
C GLY A 64 13.86 -12.93 15.17
N GLY A 65 13.69 -14.21 14.88
CA GLY A 65 14.47 -15.28 15.47
C GLY A 65 14.47 -16.55 14.64
N PHE A 66 15.27 -17.53 15.03
CA PHE A 66 15.47 -18.75 14.27
C PHE A 66 15.77 -19.95 15.17
N ASN A 67 15.56 -21.12 14.59
CA ASN A 67 16.01 -22.42 15.10
C ASN A 67 16.11 -23.40 13.92
N ASP A 68 16.26 -24.69 14.21
CA ASP A 68 16.39 -25.74 13.17
C ASP A 68 15.17 -25.85 12.23
N ASP A 69 14.00 -25.35 12.62
CA ASP A 69 12.79 -25.39 11.79
C ASP A 69 12.75 -24.22 10.77
N GLY A 70 13.49 -23.14 11.03
CA GLY A 70 13.67 -22.01 10.12
C GLY A 70 13.72 -20.65 10.81
N PHE A 71 13.43 -19.60 10.03
CA PHE A 71 13.36 -18.21 10.49
C PHE A 71 11.91 -17.80 10.76
N PHE A 72 11.72 -17.07 11.85
CA PHE A 72 10.42 -16.62 12.34
C PHE A 72 10.41 -15.10 12.48
N VAL A 73 9.37 -14.49 11.92
CA VAL A 73 8.96 -13.13 12.25
C VAL A 73 8.06 -13.19 13.48
N LEU A 74 8.36 -12.37 14.47
CA LEU A 74 7.70 -12.34 15.76
C LEU A 74 6.84 -11.08 15.85
N ARG A 75 5.59 -11.24 16.30
CA ARG A 75 4.70 -10.11 16.60
C ARG A 75 3.86 -10.42 17.82
N GLY A 76 3.67 -9.45 18.71
CA GLY A 76 2.91 -9.67 19.93
C GLY A 76 2.44 -8.39 20.60
N LYS A 77 1.41 -8.52 21.44
CA LYS A 77 0.96 -7.51 22.40
C LYS A 77 0.72 -8.20 23.73
N GLY A 78 1.11 -7.57 24.84
CA GLY A 78 0.80 -8.07 26.18
C GLY A 78 1.53 -9.37 26.56
N GLY A 79 2.76 -9.59 26.08
CA GLY A 79 3.61 -10.70 26.51
C GLY A 79 3.43 -12.03 25.77
N VAL A 80 2.47 -12.12 24.83
CA VAL A 80 2.31 -13.29 23.94
C VAL A 80 2.89 -12.95 22.56
N GLN A 81 3.94 -13.66 22.15
CA GLN A 81 4.54 -13.54 20.81
C GLN A 81 3.93 -14.58 19.87
N ALA A 82 3.16 -14.12 18.89
CA ALA A 82 2.77 -14.91 17.74
C ALA A 82 3.94 -14.98 16.75
N LYS A 83 4.05 -16.12 16.06
CA LYS A 83 5.15 -16.43 15.13
C LYS A 83 4.64 -16.68 13.72
N ALA A 84 5.39 -16.20 12.73
CA ALA A 84 5.23 -16.62 11.34
C ALA A 84 6.58 -17.09 10.80
N ARG A 85 6.66 -18.33 10.34
CA ARG A 85 7.83 -18.87 9.67
C ARG A 85 7.81 -18.46 8.20
N ILE A 86 8.80 -17.69 7.77
CA ILE A 86 8.91 -17.20 6.39
C ILE A 86 10.20 -17.77 5.78
N PRO A 87 10.11 -18.64 4.76
CA PRO A 87 11.28 -19.12 4.03
C PRO A 87 11.73 -18.08 3.00
N PHE A 88 12.52 -17.10 3.45
CA PHE A 88 12.96 -15.98 2.61
C PHE A 88 13.71 -16.43 1.34
N ASP A 89 14.48 -17.52 1.41
CA ASP A 89 15.18 -18.17 0.30
C ASP A 89 14.27 -18.81 -0.76
N ARG A 90 12.95 -18.84 -0.53
CA ARG A 90 11.95 -19.42 -1.45
C ARG A 90 11.02 -18.39 -2.09
N ILE A 91 11.10 -17.12 -1.69
CA ILE A 91 10.28 -16.04 -2.26
C ILE A 91 10.50 -15.96 -3.78
N GLY A 92 9.40 -15.91 -4.53
CA GLY A 92 9.39 -15.92 -6.01
C GLY A 92 9.42 -17.32 -6.66
N HIS A 93 9.60 -18.40 -5.89
CA HIS A 93 9.81 -19.76 -6.43
C HIS A 93 8.86 -20.82 -5.83
N GLY A 94 7.64 -20.41 -5.47
CA GLY A 94 6.71 -21.24 -4.70
C GLY A 94 7.16 -21.34 -3.25
N LEU A 95 6.39 -20.75 -2.34
CA LEU A 95 6.72 -20.71 -0.92
C LEU A 95 5.53 -21.07 -0.03
N GLU A 96 5.83 -21.65 1.14
CA GLU A 96 4.85 -21.91 2.18
C GLU A 96 5.19 -21.11 3.44
N ILE A 97 4.31 -20.17 3.81
CA ILE A 97 4.36 -19.44 5.07
C ILE A 97 3.59 -20.24 6.11
N ILE A 98 4.23 -20.52 7.25
CA ILE A 98 3.54 -21.08 8.42
C ILE A 98 3.18 -19.92 9.35
N CYS A 99 1.90 -19.61 9.50
CA CYS A 99 1.44 -18.46 10.27
C CYS A 99 0.61 -18.92 11.47
N GLU A 100 1.00 -18.51 12.68
CA GLU A 100 0.17 -18.79 13.85
C GLU A 100 -1.16 -18.02 13.78
N ARG A 101 -2.25 -18.66 14.21
CA ARG A 101 -3.58 -18.04 14.23
C ARG A 101 -3.67 -16.80 15.10
N ALA A 102 -2.82 -16.69 16.13
CA ALA A 102 -2.77 -15.51 16.99
C ALA A 102 -2.22 -14.27 16.26
N MET A 103 -1.60 -14.44 15.10
CA MET A 103 -1.03 -13.35 14.33
C MET A 103 -2.14 -12.40 13.83
N PRO A 104 -1.99 -11.07 14.00
CA PRO A 104 -3.01 -10.11 13.59
C PRO A 104 -3.12 -9.96 12.06
N ALA A 105 -2.02 -10.20 11.34
CA ALA A 105 -1.88 -10.13 9.89
C ALA A 105 -0.69 -11.00 9.46
N VAL A 106 -0.68 -11.51 8.23
CA VAL A 106 0.48 -12.26 7.72
C VAL A 106 1.63 -11.26 7.48
N PRO A 107 2.78 -11.38 8.18
CA PRO A 107 3.85 -10.41 8.06
C PRO A 107 4.41 -10.36 6.65
N HIS A 108 4.71 -9.15 6.17
CA HIS A 108 5.33 -8.90 4.86
C HIS A 108 4.59 -9.46 3.64
N LEU A 109 3.32 -9.85 3.78
CA LEU A 109 2.57 -10.50 2.71
C LEU A 109 2.64 -9.71 1.39
N LEU A 110 2.45 -8.39 1.46
CA LEU A 110 2.46 -7.52 0.28
C LEU A 110 3.84 -7.40 -0.36
N ALA A 111 4.92 -7.30 0.43
CA ALA A 111 6.29 -7.32 -0.09
C ALA A 111 6.61 -8.65 -0.79
N ILE A 112 6.17 -9.77 -0.21
CA ILE A 112 6.33 -11.11 -0.80
C ILE A 112 5.55 -11.24 -2.12
N ILE A 113 4.32 -10.72 -2.17
CA ILE A 113 3.51 -10.66 -3.39
C ILE A 113 4.22 -9.81 -4.46
N ASN A 114 4.70 -8.62 -4.10
CA ASN A 114 5.38 -7.72 -5.01
C ASN A 114 6.63 -8.37 -5.63
N LEU A 115 7.47 -9.00 -4.82
CA LEU A 115 8.64 -9.75 -5.29
C LEU A 115 8.25 -10.93 -6.19
N THR A 116 7.13 -11.60 -5.88
CA THR A 116 6.61 -12.70 -6.70
C THR A 116 6.02 -12.20 -8.03
N ALA A 117 5.46 -10.99 -8.08
CA ALA A 117 5.01 -10.36 -9.31
C ALA A 117 6.20 -9.96 -10.20
N LEU A 118 7.30 -9.49 -9.60
CA LEU A 118 8.53 -9.15 -10.32
C LEU A 118 9.13 -10.34 -11.07
N THR A 119 9.09 -11.56 -10.51
CA THR A 119 9.57 -12.76 -11.24
C THR A 119 8.76 -13.08 -12.49
N LYS A 120 7.58 -12.46 -12.65
CA LYS A 120 6.68 -12.59 -13.80
C LYS A 120 6.72 -11.37 -14.72
N GLY A 121 7.68 -10.46 -14.53
CA GLY A 121 7.82 -9.24 -15.34
C GLY A 121 6.74 -8.18 -15.09
N VAL A 122 5.97 -8.32 -14.01
CA VAL A 122 4.95 -7.36 -13.60
C VAL A 122 5.55 -6.44 -12.55
N LEU A 123 5.44 -5.13 -12.76
CA LEU A 123 6.00 -4.11 -11.88
C LEU A 123 4.96 -3.66 -10.83
N PRO A 124 5.11 -4.02 -9.56
CA PRO A 124 4.35 -3.39 -8.48
C PRO A 124 4.85 -1.96 -8.26
N LEU A 125 3.93 -1.00 -8.21
CA LEU A 125 4.24 0.41 -8.03
C LEU A 125 3.42 1.01 -6.90
N HIS A 126 4.09 1.77 -6.02
CA HIS A 126 3.41 2.53 -4.97
C HIS A 126 2.74 3.78 -5.56
N ALA A 127 1.52 3.60 -6.06
CA ALA A 127 0.81 4.56 -6.87
C ALA A 127 -0.70 4.46 -6.67
N THR A 128 -1.41 5.43 -7.21
CA THR A 128 -2.86 5.43 -7.28
C THR A 128 -3.27 5.56 -8.74
N ALA A 129 -4.32 4.88 -9.16
CA ALA A 129 -4.75 4.88 -10.55
C ALA A 129 -6.27 4.96 -10.69
N PHE A 130 -6.71 5.62 -11.77
CA PHE A 130 -8.10 5.75 -12.16
C PHE A 130 -8.21 5.91 -13.67
N THR A 131 -9.41 5.71 -14.22
CA THR A 131 -9.74 6.02 -15.62
C THR A 131 -10.78 7.13 -15.69
N SER A 132 -10.61 8.07 -16.62
CA SER A 132 -11.53 9.18 -16.86
C SER A 132 -11.62 9.44 -18.35
N ASP A 133 -12.83 9.47 -18.91
CA ASP A 133 -13.07 9.61 -20.35
C ASP A 133 -12.22 8.66 -21.21
N SER A 134 -12.12 7.39 -20.79
CA SER A 134 -11.28 6.34 -21.39
C SER A 134 -9.77 6.54 -21.30
N THR A 135 -9.30 7.60 -20.64
CA THR A 135 -7.87 7.83 -20.35
C THR A 135 -7.55 7.27 -18.97
N GLY A 136 -6.65 6.31 -18.89
CA GLY A 136 -6.11 5.83 -17.63
C GLY A 136 -4.93 6.66 -17.14
N VAL A 137 -5.03 7.11 -15.90
CA VAL A 137 -4.07 8.00 -15.27
C VAL A 137 -3.41 7.28 -14.10
N LEU A 138 -2.08 7.20 -14.15
CA LEU A 138 -1.25 6.67 -13.08
C LEU A 138 -0.65 7.83 -12.29
N VAL A 139 -1.05 8.00 -11.04
CA VAL A 139 -0.55 9.04 -10.15
C VAL A 139 0.49 8.45 -9.20
N THR A 140 1.71 8.96 -9.29
CA THR A 140 2.90 8.52 -8.56
C THR A 140 3.46 9.64 -7.70
N GLY A 141 4.25 9.30 -6.69
CA GLY A 141 4.82 10.28 -5.77
C GLY A 141 5.19 9.63 -4.44
N TRP A 142 5.89 10.38 -3.58
CA TRP A 142 6.27 9.88 -2.26
C TRP A 142 5.04 9.67 -1.36
N ALA A 143 5.23 9.00 -0.22
CA ALA A 143 4.21 8.89 0.81
C ALA A 143 3.71 10.30 1.24
N LYS A 144 2.39 10.49 1.27
CA LYS A 144 1.71 11.78 1.54
C LYS A 144 2.00 12.89 0.52
N GLY A 145 2.37 12.50 -0.70
CA GLY A 145 2.63 13.39 -1.82
C GLY A 145 1.39 13.85 -2.62
N GLY A 146 0.17 13.59 -2.14
CA GLY A 146 -1.07 13.98 -2.83
C GLY A 146 -1.77 12.89 -3.66
N LYS A 147 -1.22 11.66 -3.72
CA LYS A 147 -1.75 10.58 -4.59
C LYS A 147 -3.22 10.25 -4.27
N THR A 148 -3.51 9.95 -3.01
CA THR A 148 -4.86 9.61 -2.55
C THR A 148 -5.79 10.81 -2.70
N GLU A 149 -5.32 12.02 -2.44
CA GLU A 149 -6.09 13.26 -2.62
C GLU A 149 -6.48 13.48 -4.09
N SER A 150 -5.55 13.25 -5.03
CA SER A 150 -5.84 13.31 -6.47
C SER A 150 -6.91 12.30 -6.87
N LEU A 151 -6.79 11.04 -6.44
CA LEU A 151 -7.80 10.02 -6.70
C LEU A 151 -9.16 10.42 -6.18
N LEU A 152 -9.22 10.79 -4.90
CA LEU A 152 -10.47 11.17 -4.25
C LEU A 152 -11.19 12.28 -5.03
N ALA A 153 -10.45 13.29 -5.47
CA ALA A 153 -10.97 14.38 -6.27
C ALA A 153 -11.45 13.93 -7.66
N CYS A 154 -10.66 13.12 -8.38
CA CYS A 154 -11.04 12.62 -9.70
C CYS A 154 -12.26 11.69 -9.65
N MET A 155 -12.38 10.87 -8.61
CA MET A 155 -13.58 10.05 -8.38
C MET A 155 -14.82 10.92 -8.12
N ALA A 156 -14.67 12.08 -7.47
CA ALA A 156 -15.77 13.02 -7.28
C ALA A 156 -16.23 13.69 -8.60
N GLU A 157 -15.36 13.73 -9.61
CA GLU A 157 -15.65 14.21 -10.96
C GLU A 157 -16.11 13.09 -11.91
N GLY A 158 -16.34 11.87 -11.40
CA GLY A 158 -16.90 10.75 -12.16
C GLY A 158 -15.87 9.81 -12.80
N ALA A 159 -14.61 9.84 -12.37
CA ALA A 159 -13.63 8.83 -12.75
C ALA A 159 -14.02 7.43 -12.23
N HIS A 160 -13.41 6.39 -12.81
CA HIS A 160 -13.50 5.01 -12.34
C HIS A 160 -12.21 4.62 -11.62
N TYR A 161 -12.36 4.01 -10.45
CA TYR A 161 -11.26 3.60 -9.58
C TYR A 161 -10.58 2.36 -10.14
N VAL A 162 -9.25 2.41 -10.28
CA VAL A 162 -8.41 1.24 -10.57
C VAL A 162 -7.77 0.70 -9.30
N GLY A 163 -7.06 1.54 -8.54
CA GLY A 163 -6.37 1.13 -7.32
C GLY A 163 -5.84 2.30 -6.52
N ASP A 164 -5.54 2.06 -5.24
CA ASP A 164 -4.85 2.98 -4.33
C ASP A 164 -3.74 2.21 -3.62
N GLU A 165 -2.63 2.88 -3.33
CA GLU A 165 -1.38 2.33 -2.79
C GLU A 165 -0.63 1.37 -3.74
N TRP A 166 -1.23 0.30 -4.27
CA TRP A 166 -0.50 -0.66 -5.13
C TRP A 166 -1.17 -0.89 -6.49
N ILE A 167 -0.43 -0.51 -7.53
CA ILE A 167 -0.78 -0.75 -8.94
C ILE A 167 0.27 -1.67 -9.56
N TYR A 168 -0.18 -2.74 -10.21
CA TYR A 168 0.69 -3.65 -10.93
C TYR A 168 0.67 -3.31 -12.42
N LEU A 169 1.84 -2.97 -12.96
CA LEU A 169 2.02 -2.62 -14.37
C LEU A 169 2.53 -3.81 -15.17
N THR A 170 1.77 -4.21 -16.18
CA THR A 170 2.08 -5.31 -17.09
C THR A 170 2.82 -4.80 -18.33
N ASP A 171 3.34 -5.71 -19.15
CA ASP A 171 4.08 -5.39 -20.36
C ASP A 171 3.23 -4.85 -21.51
N ASP A 172 1.97 -5.26 -21.57
CA ASP A 172 0.96 -4.72 -22.49
C ASP A 172 0.41 -3.35 -22.07
N GLY A 173 0.91 -2.78 -20.97
CA GLY A 173 0.56 -1.43 -20.52
C GLY A 173 -0.72 -1.35 -19.70
N LEU A 174 -1.19 -2.47 -19.13
CA LEU A 174 -2.29 -2.47 -18.19
C LEU A 174 -1.82 -2.06 -16.79
N MET A 175 -2.73 -1.39 -16.08
CA MET A 175 -2.72 -1.14 -14.66
C MET A 175 -3.71 -2.10 -14.01
N LEU A 176 -3.23 -2.90 -13.06
CA LEU A 176 -4.06 -3.79 -12.27
C LEU A 176 -4.01 -3.30 -10.82
N GLY A 177 -5.14 -2.84 -10.28
CA GLY A 177 -5.16 -2.27 -8.93
C GLY A 177 -5.47 -3.31 -7.86
N LEU A 178 -4.91 -3.10 -6.66
CA LEU A 178 -5.27 -3.84 -5.46
C LEU A 178 -6.40 -3.08 -4.73
N PRO A 179 -7.58 -3.69 -4.48
CA PRO A 179 -8.71 -3.00 -3.85
C PRO A 179 -8.56 -2.93 -2.32
N GLU A 180 -7.43 -2.45 -1.82
CA GLU A 180 -7.20 -2.27 -0.39
C GLU A 180 -8.11 -1.16 0.18
N PRO A 181 -8.52 -1.26 1.46
CA PRO A 181 -9.26 -0.19 2.12
C PRO A 181 -8.48 1.14 2.15
N ILE A 182 -9.07 2.17 1.56
CA ILE A 182 -8.50 3.52 1.46
C ILE A 182 -8.45 4.17 2.85
N ARG A 183 -7.30 4.75 3.19
CA ARG A 183 -7.10 5.46 4.45
C ARG A 183 -7.58 6.92 4.36
N LEU A 184 -8.76 7.19 4.91
CA LEU A 184 -9.34 8.53 4.96
C LEU A 184 -9.03 9.24 6.26
N TRP A 185 -8.38 10.39 6.17
CA TRP A 185 -8.06 11.25 7.31
C TRP A 185 -9.21 12.21 7.61
N ALA A 186 -9.29 12.67 8.86
CA ALA A 186 -10.34 13.61 9.28
C ALA A 186 -10.39 14.91 8.47
N TRP A 187 -9.29 15.34 7.84
CA TRP A 187 -9.23 16.54 7.01
C TRP A 187 -9.68 16.29 5.57
N HIS A 188 -9.41 15.12 4.97
CA HIS A 188 -9.98 14.74 3.66
C HIS A 188 -11.49 14.88 3.68
N LEU A 189 -12.08 14.31 4.74
CA LEU A 189 -13.50 14.28 4.95
C LEU A 189 -14.12 15.68 5.10
N GLN A 190 -13.38 16.67 5.60
CA GLN A 190 -13.87 18.05 5.69
C GLN A 190 -14.08 18.70 4.32
N GLN A 191 -13.22 18.38 3.35
CA GLN A 191 -13.33 18.90 2.00
C GLN A 191 -14.31 18.08 1.14
N MET A 192 -14.58 16.83 1.53
CA MET A 192 -15.46 15.90 0.80
C MET A 192 -16.79 15.66 1.52
N SER A 193 -17.51 16.75 1.80
CA SER A 193 -18.77 16.70 2.57
C SER A 193 -19.84 15.74 2.03
N PRO A 194 -20.02 15.54 0.71
CA PRO A 194 -20.95 14.53 0.19
C PRO A 194 -20.56 13.09 0.56
N LEU A 195 -19.27 12.75 0.51
CA LEU A 195 -18.76 11.44 0.91
C LEU A 195 -18.90 11.18 2.42
N LEU A 196 -18.84 12.23 3.24
CA LEU A 196 -19.12 12.13 4.68
C LEU A 196 -20.60 11.89 4.99
N ALA A 197 -21.49 12.49 4.21
CA ALA A 197 -22.93 12.47 4.48
C ALA A 197 -23.53 11.07 4.31
N SER A 198 -22.97 10.26 3.41
CA SER A 198 -23.37 8.87 3.14
C SER A 198 -22.86 7.86 4.18
N ARG A 199 -21.99 8.26 5.13
CA ARG A 199 -21.40 7.33 6.10
C ARG A 199 -22.34 7.05 7.28
N PRO A 200 -22.25 5.84 7.89
CA PRO A 200 -23.00 5.49 9.09
C PRO A 200 -22.77 6.49 10.23
N LEU A 201 -23.79 6.67 11.07
CA LEU A 201 -23.76 7.63 12.18
C LEU A 201 -22.59 7.37 13.15
N GLY A 202 -22.22 6.10 13.36
CA GLY A 202 -21.08 5.69 14.19
C GLY A 202 -19.73 6.17 13.66
N ASP A 203 -19.50 6.08 12.34
CA ASP A 203 -18.28 6.59 11.69
C ASP A 203 -18.21 8.11 11.83
N ARG A 204 -19.34 8.79 11.59
CA ARG A 204 -19.44 10.26 11.71
C ARG A 204 -19.17 10.73 13.15
N LEU A 205 -19.67 10.01 14.16
CA LEU A 205 -19.42 10.28 15.57
C LEU A 205 -17.95 10.02 15.94
N ARG A 206 -17.37 8.89 15.51
CA ARG A 206 -15.96 8.54 15.75
C ARG A 206 -15.02 9.59 15.15
N LEU A 207 -15.31 10.06 13.94
CA LEU A 207 -14.55 11.14 13.31
C LEU A 207 -14.74 12.48 14.02
N GLY A 208 -15.98 12.78 14.44
CA GLY A 208 -16.30 13.99 15.20
C GLY A 208 -15.58 14.07 16.55
N THR A 209 -15.45 12.94 17.26
CA THR A 209 -14.68 12.86 18.50
C THR A 209 -13.19 13.05 18.24
N TRP A 210 -12.61 12.37 17.24
CA TRP A 210 -11.21 12.58 16.87
C TRP A 210 -10.92 14.01 16.43
N ARG A 211 -11.83 14.67 15.72
CA ARG A 211 -11.71 16.09 15.33
C ARG A 211 -11.62 17.01 16.55
N ARG A 212 -12.43 16.76 17.58
CA ARG A 212 -12.37 17.51 18.84
C ARG A 212 -11.04 17.27 19.54
N VAL A 213 -10.59 16.02 19.60
CA VAL A 213 -9.30 15.67 20.22
C VAL A 213 -8.12 16.28 19.47
N ALA A 214 -8.10 16.22 18.14
CA ALA A 214 -7.05 16.83 17.32
C ALA A 214 -7.04 18.36 17.47
N THR A 215 -8.20 19.02 17.37
CA THR A 215 -8.31 20.48 17.58
C THR A 215 -7.87 20.91 18.98
N LEU A 216 -8.24 20.14 20.01
CA LEU A 216 -7.82 20.39 21.39
C LEU A 216 -6.32 20.14 21.57
N ALA A 217 -5.76 19.11 20.93
CA ALA A 217 -4.34 18.83 20.97
C ALA A 217 -3.51 19.94 20.30
N THR A 218 -3.95 20.48 19.16
CA THR A 218 -3.29 21.62 18.50
C THR A 218 -3.38 22.88 19.36
N LYS A 219 -4.56 23.22 19.89
CA LYS A 219 -4.74 24.37 20.79
C LYS A 219 -3.93 24.25 22.09
N ALA A 220 -3.84 23.04 22.65
CA ALA A 220 -3.05 22.77 23.84
C ALA A 220 -1.54 22.78 23.57
N ALA A 221 -1.10 22.46 22.34
CA ALA A 221 0.29 22.58 21.94
C ALA A 221 0.74 24.05 21.86
N ASP A 222 -0.17 24.96 21.50
CA ASP A 222 0.06 26.41 21.40
C ASP A 222 -0.05 27.15 22.76
N MET A 223 -0.67 26.54 23.77
CA MET A 223 -0.77 27.13 25.12
C MET A 223 0.36 26.67 26.04
N SER A 224 1.09 27.62 26.64
CA SER A 224 2.13 27.35 27.64
C SER A 224 1.51 27.08 29.02
N TRP A 225 1.10 25.83 29.28
CA TRP A 225 0.52 25.41 30.56
C TRP A 225 1.38 24.34 31.28
N PRO A 226 1.39 24.30 32.64
CA PRO A 226 2.15 23.29 33.39
C PRO A 226 1.56 21.89 33.09
N GLY A 227 2.38 20.99 32.52
CA GLY A 227 1.95 19.64 32.10
C GLY A 227 1.85 19.45 30.57
N ALA A 228 1.99 20.52 29.77
CA ALA A 228 1.95 20.47 28.30
C ALA A 228 3.02 19.55 27.67
N GLY A 229 4.11 19.26 28.38
CA GLY A 229 5.20 18.39 27.89
C GLY A 229 4.78 16.93 27.64
N LEU A 230 3.81 16.40 28.40
CA LEU A 230 3.26 15.04 28.20
C LEU A 230 2.25 15.00 27.04
N MET A 231 1.42 16.04 26.89
CA MET A 231 0.50 16.14 25.76
C MET A 231 1.20 16.46 24.42
N ARG A 232 2.28 17.25 24.41
CA ARG A 232 3.11 17.46 23.20
C ARG A 232 3.73 16.17 22.67
N LYS A 233 4.08 15.23 23.56
CA LYS A 233 4.60 13.90 23.17
C LYS A 233 3.50 12.96 22.67
N GLY A 234 2.25 13.11 23.14
CA GLY A 234 1.11 12.27 22.75
C GLY A 234 0.28 12.80 21.57
N ALA A 235 0.27 14.11 21.32
CA ALA A 235 -0.51 14.74 20.26
C ALA A 235 -0.20 14.20 18.85
N PRO A 236 1.07 13.95 18.46
CA PRO A 236 1.39 13.36 17.16
C PRO A 236 0.87 11.92 17.01
N ILE A 237 0.75 11.18 18.10
CA ILE A 237 0.27 9.78 18.09
C ILE A 237 -1.25 9.77 17.91
N ILE A 238 -1.95 10.69 18.55
CA ILE A 238 -3.40 10.84 18.45
C ILE A 238 -3.82 11.35 17.07
N THR A 239 -3.10 12.32 16.50
CA THR A 239 -3.36 12.79 15.13
C THR A 239 -3.03 11.74 14.07
N ARG A 240 -2.07 10.84 14.34
CA ARG A 240 -1.77 9.67 13.49
C ARG A 240 -2.84 8.57 13.52
N GLN A 241 -3.72 8.53 14.53
CA GLN A 241 -4.76 7.51 14.68
C GLN A 241 -6.15 7.96 14.19
N ALA A 242 -6.31 9.21 13.77
CA ALA A 242 -7.59 9.76 13.33
C ALA A 242 -7.86 9.48 11.82
N TYR A 243 -7.75 8.21 11.42
CA TYR A 243 -8.12 7.77 10.08
C TYR A 243 -9.17 6.66 10.13
N LEU A 244 -9.96 6.57 9.05
CA LEU A 244 -10.81 5.43 8.75
C LEU A 244 -10.21 4.65 7.59
N GLN A 245 -10.41 3.33 7.59
CA GLN A 245 -10.15 2.49 6.44
C GLN A 245 -11.49 2.15 5.81
N VAL A 246 -11.66 2.47 4.53
CA VAL A 246 -12.93 2.33 3.82
C VAL A 246 -12.69 1.57 2.52
N PRO A 247 -13.38 0.44 2.28
CA PRO A 247 -13.31 -0.25 1.01
C PRO A 247 -13.69 0.67 -0.16
N PRO A 248 -12.97 0.64 -1.30
CA PRO A 248 -13.26 1.52 -2.45
C PRO A 248 -14.71 1.44 -2.92
N ALA A 249 -15.29 0.23 -2.97
CA ALA A 249 -16.69 0.03 -3.37
C ALA A 249 -17.71 0.68 -2.43
N GLU A 250 -17.41 0.79 -1.14
CA GLU A 250 -18.26 1.55 -0.20
C GLU A 250 -18.11 3.06 -0.37
N LEU A 251 -16.95 3.52 -0.84
CA LEU A 251 -16.65 4.93 -0.99
C LEU A 251 -17.19 5.49 -2.30
N PHE A 252 -17.02 4.76 -3.40
CA PHE A 252 -17.32 5.22 -4.76
C PHE A 252 -18.53 4.52 -5.39
N GLY A 253 -18.99 3.40 -4.80
CA GLY A 253 -20.03 2.54 -5.37
C GLY A 253 -19.47 1.54 -6.38
N HIS A 254 -20.05 0.34 -6.42
CA HIS A 254 -19.57 -0.78 -7.25
C HIS A 254 -19.46 -0.47 -8.75
N ALA A 255 -20.34 0.38 -9.29
CA ALA A 255 -20.32 0.74 -10.71
C ALA A 255 -19.11 1.61 -11.11
N ALA A 256 -18.48 2.27 -10.13
CA ALA A 256 -17.31 3.12 -10.35
C ALA A 256 -15.99 2.39 -10.07
N ILE A 257 -16.01 1.08 -9.84
CA ILE A 257 -14.82 0.26 -9.59
C ILE A 257 -14.50 -0.54 -10.85
N ASP A 258 -13.35 -0.26 -11.46
CA ASP A 258 -12.77 -1.09 -12.49
C ASP A 258 -11.30 -1.33 -12.14
N LEU A 259 -10.99 -2.49 -11.56
CA LEU A 259 -9.64 -2.80 -11.07
C LEU A 259 -8.61 -2.98 -12.20
N ARG A 260 -8.97 -2.65 -13.44
CA ARG A 260 -8.12 -2.68 -14.63
C ARG A 260 -8.24 -1.37 -15.41
N GLY A 261 -7.14 -0.91 -15.98
CA GLY A 261 -7.10 0.24 -16.89
C GLY A 261 -5.83 0.24 -17.73
N ASN A 262 -5.71 1.12 -18.72
CA ASN A 262 -4.46 1.31 -19.47
C ASN A 262 -3.63 2.43 -18.86
N VAL A 263 -2.30 2.39 -18.96
CA VAL A 263 -1.45 3.54 -18.62
C VAL A 263 -1.41 4.50 -19.81
N ASP A 264 -2.27 5.51 -19.82
CA ASP A 264 -2.29 6.50 -20.90
C ASP A 264 -1.54 7.79 -20.52
N ALA A 265 -1.50 8.14 -19.24
CA ALA A 265 -0.72 9.26 -18.72
C ALA A 265 -0.17 8.96 -17.32
N VAL A 266 1.01 9.51 -17.04
CA VAL A 266 1.72 9.38 -15.77
C VAL A 266 1.87 10.74 -15.12
N VAL A 267 1.43 10.87 -13.88
CA VAL A 267 1.49 12.10 -13.12
C VAL A 267 2.41 11.89 -11.92
N LEU A 268 3.43 12.72 -11.78
CA LEU A 268 4.24 12.80 -10.56
C LEU A 268 3.70 13.92 -9.67
N VAL A 269 3.08 13.57 -8.55
CA VAL A 269 2.61 14.55 -7.56
C VAL A 269 3.65 14.74 -6.45
N LEU A 270 3.92 16.01 -6.12
CA LEU A 270 4.83 16.38 -5.04
C LEU A 270 4.29 17.58 -4.26
N ASN A 271 4.66 17.66 -2.99
CA ASN A 271 4.32 18.80 -2.15
C ASN A 271 5.43 19.85 -2.21
N HIS A 272 5.08 21.12 -2.07
CA HIS A 272 6.03 22.23 -1.93
C HIS A 272 5.49 23.30 -0.96
N ASP A 273 6.29 24.32 -0.68
CA ASP A 273 6.04 25.36 0.32
C ASP A 273 5.27 26.58 -0.21
N SER A 274 5.07 26.68 -1.52
CA SER A 274 4.26 27.74 -2.14
C SER A 274 2.77 27.39 -2.07
N PRO A 275 1.87 28.39 -1.91
CA PRO A 275 0.43 28.16 -1.82
C PRO A 275 -0.23 27.83 -3.17
N GLN A 276 0.50 27.85 -4.27
CA GLN A 276 -0.04 27.63 -5.62
C GLN A 276 0.10 26.18 -6.04
N ILE A 277 -0.82 25.68 -6.87
CA ILE A 277 -0.63 24.40 -7.57
C ILE A 277 0.03 24.71 -8.91
N VAL A 278 1.14 24.06 -9.20
CA VAL A 278 1.95 24.29 -10.41
C VAL A 278 2.06 22.99 -11.22
N VAL A 279 1.96 23.11 -12.53
CA VAL A 279 2.15 22.00 -13.48
C VAL A 279 3.46 22.24 -14.22
N GLU A 280 4.33 21.25 -14.23
CA GLU A 280 5.62 21.27 -14.90
C GLU A 280 5.75 20.05 -15.82
N GLU A 281 6.45 20.22 -16.93
CA GLU A 281 6.91 19.07 -17.72
C GLU A 281 7.94 18.28 -16.92
N VAL A 282 7.95 16.97 -17.11
CA VAL A 282 8.88 16.06 -16.44
C VAL A 282 9.27 14.95 -17.39
N ASP A 283 10.53 14.55 -17.30
CA ASP A 283 11.04 13.40 -18.01
C ASP A 283 10.60 12.11 -17.29
N GLU A 284 10.19 11.10 -18.05
CA GLU A 284 9.90 9.75 -17.57
C GLU A 284 11.09 9.16 -16.80
N ALA A 285 12.32 9.53 -17.17
CA ALA A 285 13.53 9.15 -16.45
C ALA A 285 13.58 9.72 -15.02
N GLU A 286 13.09 10.94 -14.80
CA GLU A 286 12.99 11.53 -13.47
C GLU A 286 11.97 10.78 -12.61
N ILE A 287 10.78 10.49 -13.18
CA ILE A 287 9.74 9.72 -12.48
C ILE A 287 10.28 8.33 -12.12
N SER A 288 10.87 7.63 -13.09
CA SER A 288 11.47 6.30 -12.90
C SER A 288 12.52 6.30 -11.80
N GLY A 289 13.44 7.27 -11.80
CA GLY A 289 14.48 7.39 -10.78
C GLY A 289 13.93 7.62 -9.38
N ARG A 290 12.91 8.50 -9.24
CA ARG A 290 12.26 8.77 -7.96
C ARG A 290 11.44 7.59 -7.46
N MET A 291 10.69 6.93 -8.35
CA MET A 291 9.87 5.79 -7.97
C MET A 291 10.70 4.56 -7.62
N ALA A 292 11.85 4.35 -8.26
CA ALA A 292 12.80 3.33 -7.84
C ALA A 292 13.29 3.55 -6.40
N ALA A 293 13.56 4.80 -5.99
CA ALA A 293 13.92 5.11 -4.62
C ALA A 293 12.73 4.90 -3.65
N SER A 294 11.52 5.26 -4.06
CA SER A 294 10.30 5.01 -3.28
C SER A 294 10.10 3.52 -3.02
N LEU A 295 10.26 2.66 -4.02
CA LEU A 295 10.09 1.21 -3.88
C LEU A 295 11.11 0.58 -2.91
N VAL A 296 12.34 1.09 -2.88
CA VAL A 296 13.36 0.68 -1.91
C VAL A 296 12.92 1.03 -0.49
N ASP A 297 12.40 2.23 -0.27
CA ASP A 297 11.90 2.67 1.04
C ASP A 297 10.75 1.79 1.53
N GLU A 298 9.78 1.49 0.66
CA GLU A 298 8.63 0.61 0.94
C GLU A 298 9.06 -0.82 1.36
N ARG A 299 10.26 -1.28 0.98
CA ARG A 299 10.80 -2.59 1.37
C ARG A 299 11.64 -2.59 2.65
N THR A 300 11.87 -1.45 3.29
CA THR A 300 12.82 -1.34 4.41
C THR A 300 12.55 -2.34 5.53
N ASP A 301 11.30 -2.44 6.01
CA ASP A 301 10.93 -3.35 7.10
C ASP A 301 11.06 -4.84 6.71
N PHE A 302 10.82 -5.15 5.44
CA PHE A 302 11.02 -6.50 4.89
C PHE A 302 12.51 -6.84 4.81
N LEU A 303 13.33 -5.92 4.28
CA LEU A 303 14.77 -6.11 4.14
C LEU A 303 15.47 -6.23 5.50
N ALA A 304 14.99 -5.54 6.53
CA ALA A 304 15.49 -5.71 7.89
C ALA A 304 15.36 -7.17 8.38
N HIS A 305 14.22 -7.81 8.13
CA HIS A 305 14.02 -9.23 8.46
C HIS A 305 14.80 -10.16 7.54
N TYR A 306 14.93 -9.84 6.26
CA TYR A 306 15.76 -10.61 5.35
C TYR A 306 17.25 -10.57 5.76
N HIS A 307 17.76 -9.44 6.22
CA HIS A 307 19.13 -9.35 6.75
C HIS A 307 19.30 -10.16 8.03
N GLN A 308 18.32 -10.17 8.94
CA GLN A 308 18.32 -11.06 10.10
C GLN A 308 18.30 -12.54 9.68
N PHE A 309 17.54 -12.89 8.64
CA PHE A 309 17.54 -14.23 8.04
C PHE A 309 18.92 -14.60 7.48
N ARG A 310 19.58 -13.70 6.73
CA ARG A 310 20.94 -13.91 6.20
C ARG A 310 21.99 -14.03 7.31
N TYR A 311 21.80 -13.35 8.44
CA TYR A 311 22.64 -13.54 9.62
C TYR A 311 22.45 -14.93 10.25
N ALA A 312 21.21 -15.38 10.37
CA ALA A 312 20.88 -16.70 10.91
C ALA A 312 21.31 -17.86 9.99
N PHE A 313 21.26 -17.64 8.68
CA PHE A 313 21.56 -18.63 7.63
C PHE A 313 22.42 -18.02 6.51
N PRO A 314 23.73 -17.80 6.74
CA PRO A 314 24.61 -17.11 5.80
C PRO A 314 24.72 -17.74 4.40
N GLU A 315 24.51 -19.05 4.32
CA GLU A 315 24.53 -19.83 3.09
C GLU A 315 23.23 -19.75 2.27
N ARG A 316 22.13 -19.25 2.84
CA ARG A 316 20.82 -19.19 2.20
C ARG A 316 20.51 -17.79 1.71
N ALA A 317 20.58 -17.56 0.39
CA ALA A 317 20.29 -16.28 -0.26
C ALA A 317 19.01 -16.36 -1.09
N ASN A 318 18.55 -15.22 -1.60
CA ASN A 318 17.46 -15.17 -2.56
C ASN A 318 17.75 -14.12 -3.64
N ASP A 319 18.05 -14.60 -4.85
CA ASP A 319 18.38 -13.74 -5.99
C ASP A 319 17.25 -12.76 -6.33
N VAL A 320 15.98 -13.15 -6.15
CA VAL A 320 14.81 -12.26 -6.39
C VAL A 320 14.84 -11.06 -5.44
N ILE A 321 15.19 -11.28 -4.17
CA ILE A 321 15.31 -10.20 -3.19
C ILE A 321 16.55 -9.35 -3.47
N ASP A 322 17.68 -10.02 -3.70
CA ASP A 322 18.99 -9.38 -3.84
C ASP A 322 19.07 -8.50 -5.11
N THR A 323 18.36 -8.88 -6.17
CA THR A 323 18.32 -8.16 -7.46
C THR A 323 17.07 -7.29 -7.67
N ALA A 324 16.12 -7.28 -6.72
CA ALA A 324 14.81 -6.64 -6.89
C ALA A 324 14.90 -5.19 -7.37
N SER A 325 15.80 -4.41 -6.79
CA SER A 325 15.97 -2.98 -7.11
C SER A 325 16.45 -2.75 -8.55
N ASP A 326 17.27 -3.64 -9.10
CA ASP A 326 17.76 -3.53 -10.48
C ASP A 326 16.66 -3.91 -11.46
N VAL A 327 15.93 -5.00 -11.18
CA VAL A 327 14.77 -5.43 -11.96
C VAL A 327 13.69 -4.34 -11.99
N GLU A 328 13.38 -3.73 -10.85
CA GLU A 328 12.41 -2.63 -10.76
C GLU A 328 12.83 -1.41 -11.56
N ARG A 329 14.11 -0.99 -11.51
CA ARG A 329 14.61 0.12 -12.32
C ARG A 329 14.46 -0.17 -13.82
N GLN A 330 14.81 -1.39 -14.23
CA GLN A 330 14.66 -1.81 -15.62
C GLN A 330 13.18 -1.79 -16.05
N LEU A 331 12.29 -2.35 -15.23
CA LEU A 331 10.87 -2.36 -15.52
C LEU A 331 10.27 -0.95 -15.52
N LEU A 332 10.62 -0.09 -14.55
CA LEU A 332 10.15 1.30 -14.51
C LEU A 332 10.48 2.03 -15.81
N GLY A 333 11.74 1.95 -16.26
CA GLY A 333 12.14 2.54 -17.55
C GLY A 333 11.32 1.96 -18.71
N ALA A 334 11.13 0.64 -18.75
CA ALA A 334 10.38 0.00 -19.84
C ALA A 334 8.86 0.27 -19.81
N ARG A 335 8.24 0.42 -18.62
CA ARG A 335 6.79 0.65 -18.47
C ARG A 335 6.40 2.10 -18.68
N LEU A 336 7.31 3.02 -18.35
CA LEU A 336 7.07 4.45 -18.48
C LEU A 336 7.62 5.05 -19.79
N ASP A 337 8.44 4.30 -20.56
CA ASP A 337 8.97 4.75 -21.86
C ASP A 337 7.86 5.27 -22.78
N LYS A 338 8.04 6.51 -23.24
CA LYS A 338 7.17 7.27 -24.14
C LYS A 338 5.76 7.52 -23.60
N ARG A 339 5.53 7.32 -22.30
CA ARG A 339 4.23 7.63 -21.70
C ARG A 339 4.15 9.13 -21.42
N PRO A 340 3.07 9.81 -21.83
CA PRO A 340 2.84 11.20 -21.47
C PRO A 340 3.02 11.43 -19.97
N ALA A 341 4.00 12.26 -19.62
CA ALA A 341 4.42 12.47 -18.23
C ALA A 341 4.29 13.95 -17.85
N VAL A 342 3.77 14.19 -16.64
CA VAL A 342 3.64 15.55 -16.10
C VAL A 342 3.88 15.55 -14.60
N LYS A 343 4.42 16.64 -14.07
CA LYS A 343 4.65 16.84 -12.65
C LYS A 343 3.70 17.90 -12.11
N VAL A 344 3.03 17.60 -11.01
CA VAL A 344 2.12 18.50 -10.32
C VAL A 344 2.65 18.77 -8.92
N LEU A 345 2.93 20.04 -8.66
CA LEU A 345 3.39 20.55 -7.37
C LEU A 345 2.19 21.16 -6.66
N HIS A 346 1.94 20.83 -5.38
CA HIS A 346 0.88 21.46 -4.58
C HIS A 346 1.28 21.79 -3.13
N PRO A 347 0.61 22.74 -2.45
CA PRO A 347 0.80 22.98 -1.02
C PRO A 347 0.27 21.81 -0.17
N TYR A 348 0.73 21.72 1.09
CA TYR A 348 0.16 20.79 2.06
C TYR A 348 -0.29 21.50 3.36
N PRO A 349 -1.56 21.34 3.79
CA PRO A 349 -2.64 20.61 3.10
C PRO A 349 -3.09 21.30 1.81
N CYS A 350 -3.56 20.52 0.82
CA CYS A 350 -4.07 21.05 -0.44
C CYS A 350 -5.60 21.24 -0.42
N ASP A 351 -6.12 22.03 -1.36
CA ASP A 351 -7.51 21.92 -1.80
C ASP A 351 -7.63 20.67 -2.71
N ILE A 352 -8.34 19.65 -2.24
CA ILE A 352 -8.50 18.35 -2.91
C ILE A 352 -9.14 18.54 -4.29
N ALA A 353 -10.20 19.35 -4.39
CA ALA A 353 -10.91 19.54 -5.64
C ALA A 353 -10.04 20.29 -6.67
N ALA A 354 -9.28 21.30 -6.22
CA ALA A 354 -8.32 21.99 -7.07
C ALA A 354 -7.22 21.05 -7.57
N LEU A 355 -6.64 20.24 -6.67
CA LEU A 355 -5.61 19.26 -7.04
C LEU A 355 -6.13 18.25 -8.07
N GLY A 356 -7.31 17.67 -7.87
CA GLY A 356 -7.88 16.71 -8.81
C GLY A 356 -8.11 17.28 -10.20
N ARG A 357 -8.71 18.49 -10.29
CA ARG A 357 -8.90 19.16 -11.58
C ARG A 357 -7.58 19.43 -12.29
N THR A 358 -6.56 19.88 -11.56
CA THR A 358 -5.24 20.14 -12.13
C THR A 358 -4.58 18.85 -12.61
N VAL A 359 -4.61 17.78 -11.82
CA VAL A 359 -4.05 16.48 -12.19
C VAL A 359 -4.74 15.92 -13.44
N LEU A 360 -6.07 15.93 -13.48
CA LEU A 360 -6.83 15.41 -14.61
C LEU A 360 -6.57 16.23 -15.89
N SER A 361 -6.63 17.57 -15.80
CA SER A 361 -6.34 18.44 -16.95
C SER A 361 -4.92 18.22 -17.47
N ALA A 362 -3.94 18.16 -16.56
CA ALA A 362 -2.54 17.98 -16.92
C ALA A 362 -2.29 16.62 -17.60
N ALA A 363 -2.92 15.55 -17.11
CA ALA A 363 -2.84 14.22 -17.71
C ALA A 363 -3.43 14.19 -19.13
N LEU A 364 -4.62 14.77 -19.32
CA LEU A 364 -5.28 14.85 -20.63
C LEU A 364 -4.50 15.73 -21.62
N ASP A 365 -3.91 16.84 -21.15
CA ASP A 365 -3.08 17.73 -21.95
C ASP A 365 -1.73 17.10 -22.35
N ALA A 366 -1.18 16.25 -21.50
CA ALA A 366 0.03 15.49 -21.83
C ALA A 366 -0.29 14.46 -22.93
N GLY A 367 -1.41 13.74 -22.82
CA GLY A 367 -1.82 12.73 -23.81
C GLY A 367 -2.10 13.30 -25.20
N ARG A 368 -2.52 14.57 -25.31
CA ARG A 368 -2.78 15.24 -26.60
C ARG A 368 -1.53 15.75 -27.32
N ARG A 369 -0.37 15.80 -26.66
CA ARG A 369 0.87 16.40 -27.21
C ARG A 369 1.78 15.40 -27.95
N GLN A 370 1.45 14.12 -27.90
CA GLN A 370 2.09 13.05 -28.69
C GLN A 370 1.26 12.75 -29.93
#